data_AF-A0A410K1Z4-F1
#
_entry.id   AF-A0A410K1Z4-F1
#
_cell.length_a   1.000
_cell.length_b   1.000
_cell.length_c   1.000
_cell.angle_alpha   90.00
_cell.angle_beta   90.00
_cell.angle_gamma   90.00
#
_symmetry.space_group_name_H-M   'P 1'
#
loop_
_entity.id
_entity.type
_entity.pdbx_description
1 polymer ?
#
loop_
_entity_poly.entity_id
_entity_poly.type
_entity_poly.pdbx_seq_one_letter_code
_entity_poly.pdbx_strand_id
1 'polypeptide(L)'
;MRRKLFLLIPIILIMLSGNALAASKNAVQSCTAAECHAGIEDASENHKFACTECHAGNSGTRDKDAAHKDMLGGRNPSAPEVWDKGCGKCHQYQHDRVNTTLMYTNTGIIKNAQQAWDDYKGKHYSTGGSEGFDAEGNKVVLPKVTELEELSGELYRKFCSSCHVGFDKLIGYRAHHSSGCAACHFSHSVDGAYAGGDKTILGKKPYPEKHVINPLPNDDVCLTCHNRSGRIALSYRGEYDGNNSLVPTDGGIPGPELMDGIRNIRHMQADIHREYGMECIDCHTSRDMMGDGYLYENMYRQLETACEDCHGTPEDLPKTAKITKESDSPLRESQYYKVKANYGDDMVLTSKGRMYSNVKKEGGRFILYTKREGKRLEIKTVTNTADHAVYGHERMECYTCHSKTVIQCYGCHTTYDKSQTMMDWVKMEETKGLFSEKEDFRSFFPFPMGLNQRGKIAPVTPGCQTFLTVLDEKGNAVIKEHVFNYKGGRKFKFAPFYGHNTGKKAITCRKCHSDLMFAGFGQGLVSVTKKNIDSSYMCDQCDKPLDSLYTLKNGKMSVTSDIVREHSRVFTPAEISRIFDANRCIICHDKGDNKIYGKKIDYEKILSDSVHKPLLAD
;
A
#
# COMPACT_ATOMS: atom_id res chain seq x y z
N MET A 1 -45.46 -62.73 73.98
CA MET A 1 -44.24 -63.36 74.57
C MET A 1 -43.01 -62.62 74.08
N ARG A 2 -42.05 -62.36 74.98
CA ARG A 2 -40.82 -61.57 74.81
C ARG A 2 -39.81 -62.17 73.82
N ARG A 3 -39.06 -61.30 73.11
CA ARG A 3 -37.57 -61.18 72.96
C ARG A 3 -37.22 -60.57 71.59
N LYS A 4 -36.75 -59.31 71.52
CA LYS A 4 -35.34 -58.83 71.51
C LYS A 4 -34.45 -59.53 70.48
N LEU A 5 -33.93 -58.80 69.46
CA LEU A 5 -32.50 -58.49 69.30
C LEU A 5 -32.18 -57.51 68.13
N PHE A 6 -31.48 -56.42 68.48
CA PHE A 6 -30.45 -55.59 67.81
C PHE A 6 -30.42 -55.41 66.27
N LEU A 7 -30.52 -54.18 65.72
CA LEU A 7 -29.53 -53.07 65.59
C LEU A 7 -28.51 -53.27 64.45
N LEU A 8 -28.69 -52.57 63.32
CA LEU A 8 -27.67 -51.84 62.56
C LEU A 8 -28.30 -51.03 61.40
N ILE A 9 -27.92 -49.75 61.34
CA ILE A 9 -28.32 -48.65 60.42
C ILE A 9 -27.38 -48.70 59.17
N PRO A 10 -27.82 -48.33 57.95
CA PRO A 10 -27.59 -46.96 57.49
C PRO A 10 -28.77 -46.27 56.75
N ILE A 11 -28.89 -44.99 57.13
CA ILE A 11 -29.52 -43.83 56.50
C ILE A 11 -29.37 -43.86 54.97
N ILE A 12 -30.50 -43.83 54.24
CA ILE A 12 -30.54 -43.54 52.81
C ILE A 12 -30.61 -42.01 52.63
N LEU A 13 -29.51 -41.47 52.08
CA LEU A 13 -29.38 -40.09 51.63
C LEU A 13 -30.28 -39.85 50.42
N ILE A 14 -31.14 -38.84 50.51
CA ILE A 14 -31.85 -38.24 49.38
C ILE A 14 -30.80 -37.47 48.56
N MET A 15 -30.40 -37.99 47.40
CA MET A 15 -29.61 -37.25 46.42
C MET A 15 -30.49 -36.18 45.78
N LEU A 16 -30.19 -34.92 46.09
CA LEU A 16 -30.60 -33.77 45.27
C LEU A 16 -29.91 -33.85 43.91
N SER A 17 -30.68 -34.12 42.87
CA SER A 17 -30.34 -33.77 41.49
C SER A 17 -30.47 -32.25 41.33
N GLY A 18 -29.41 -31.54 41.69
CA GLY A 18 -29.31 -30.09 41.52
C GLY A 18 -27.86 -29.73 41.25
N ASN A 19 -27.40 -29.92 40.01
CA ASN A 19 -26.19 -29.29 39.49
C ASN A 19 -26.19 -29.33 37.96
N ALA A 20 -26.90 -28.37 37.37
CA ALA A 20 -26.74 -28.00 35.97
C ALA A 20 -27.02 -26.50 35.86
N LEU A 21 -26.15 -25.65 36.43
CA LEU A 21 -26.05 -24.19 36.19
C LEU A 21 -24.98 -23.57 37.11
N ALA A 22 -23.74 -24.09 37.05
CA ALA A 22 -22.59 -23.46 37.70
C ALA A 22 -21.28 -23.83 36.99
N ALA A 23 -21.25 -23.71 35.66
CA ALA A 23 -20.03 -23.83 34.87
C ALA A 23 -19.94 -22.64 33.90
N SER A 24 -19.63 -21.45 34.41
CA SER A 24 -19.34 -20.31 33.53
C SER A 24 -18.46 -19.21 34.13
N LYS A 25 -17.72 -19.46 35.23
CA LYS A 25 -16.77 -18.47 35.78
C LYS A 25 -15.35 -19.00 36.06
N ASN A 26 -15.16 -20.32 36.25
CA ASN A 26 -13.85 -20.86 36.62
C ASN A 26 -12.86 -21.05 35.45
N ALA A 27 -13.32 -21.07 34.20
CA ALA A 27 -12.44 -21.27 33.04
C ALA A 27 -11.59 -20.04 32.69
N VAL A 28 -12.00 -18.84 33.11
CA VAL A 28 -11.26 -17.59 32.90
C VAL A 28 -10.04 -17.50 33.83
N GLN A 29 -10.06 -18.22 34.96
CA GLN A 29 -9.16 -17.96 36.09
C GLN A 29 -7.79 -18.66 36.03
N SER A 30 -7.60 -19.69 35.21
CA SER A 30 -6.34 -20.43 35.16
C SER A 30 -5.26 -19.74 34.32
N CYS A 31 -5.62 -19.23 33.14
CA CYS A 31 -4.66 -18.55 32.26
C CYS A 31 -4.18 -17.22 32.89
N THR A 32 -5.05 -16.51 33.59
CA THR A 32 -4.72 -15.24 34.28
C THR A 32 -4.30 -15.43 35.73
N ALA A 33 -3.94 -16.66 36.14
CA ALA A 33 -3.40 -16.92 37.47
C ALA A 33 -2.12 -16.10 37.70
N ALA A 34 -1.79 -15.81 38.96
CA ALA A 34 -0.69 -14.91 39.34
C ALA A 34 0.68 -15.32 38.73
N GLU A 35 0.88 -16.62 38.56
CA GLU A 35 2.06 -17.27 37.98
C GLU A 35 2.05 -17.38 36.44
N CYS A 36 0.94 -17.02 35.78
CA CYS A 36 0.73 -17.08 34.33
C CYS A 36 0.46 -15.68 33.76
N HIS A 37 -0.54 -15.49 32.90
CA HIS A 37 -0.84 -14.23 32.22
C HIS A 37 -1.56 -13.21 33.12
N ALA A 38 -1.07 -13.05 34.35
CA ALA A 38 -1.63 -12.16 35.35
C ALA A 38 -1.52 -10.69 34.90
N GLY A 39 -2.68 -10.05 34.73
CA GLY A 39 -2.76 -8.65 34.31
C GLY A 39 -2.76 -8.43 32.80
N ILE A 40 -2.80 -9.49 31.98
CA ILE A 40 -3.01 -9.35 30.54
C ILE A 40 -4.30 -8.57 30.26
N GLU A 41 -4.28 -7.69 29.27
CA GLU A 41 -5.45 -6.88 28.93
C GLU A 41 -6.56 -7.72 28.30
N ASP A 42 -7.80 -7.32 28.55
CA ASP A 42 -8.90 -7.70 27.67
C ASP A 42 -8.67 -7.08 26.28
N ALA A 43 -8.82 -7.88 25.23
CA ALA A 43 -8.59 -7.44 23.87
C ALA A 43 -9.46 -6.24 23.46
N SER A 44 -10.70 -6.18 23.95
CA SER A 44 -11.58 -5.00 23.91
C SER A 44 -12.86 -5.29 24.69
N GLU A 45 -13.74 -4.32 24.87
CA GLU A 45 -15.08 -4.52 25.48
C GLU A 45 -15.89 -5.64 24.83
N ASN A 46 -15.81 -5.79 23.51
CA ASN A 46 -16.54 -6.81 22.75
C ASN A 46 -15.82 -8.17 22.70
N HIS A 47 -14.63 -8.28 23.30
CA HIS A 47 -13.81 -9.49 23.31
C HIS A 47 -13.49 -9.95 24.74
N LYS A 48 -14.37 -9.63 25.70
CA LYS A 48 -14.29 -10.09 27.10
C LYS A 48 -14.86 -11.50 27.27
N PHE A 49 -14.18 -12.47 26.67
CA PHE A 49 -14.51 -13.89 26.79
C PHE A 49 -13.26 -14.71 27.15
N ALA A 50 -13.41 -16.02 27.38
CA ALA A 50 -12.28 -16.86 27.80
C ALA A 50 -11.16 -16.89 26.75
N CYS A 51 -9.89 -16.91 27.18
CA CYS A 51 -8.71 -16.92 26.29
C CYS A 51 -8.79 -18.04 25.22
N THR A 52 -9.36 -19.18 25.62
CA THR A 52 -9.53 -20.38 24.80
C THR A 52 -10.51 -20.20 23.62
N GLU A 53 -11.36 -19.17 23.61
CA GLU A 53 -12.28 -18.90 22.49
C GLU A 53 -11.51 -18.52 21.21
N CYS A 54 -10.47 -17.69 21.37
CA CYS A 54 -9.57 -17.31 20.28
C CYS A 54 -8.37 -18.25 20.18
N HIS A 55 -7.72 -18.53 21.30
CA HIS A 55 -6.44 -19.23 21.32
C HIS A 55 -6.54 -20.75 21.42
N ALA A 56 -7.71 -21.32 21.73
CA ALA A 56 -7.86 -22.72 22.13
C ALA A 56 -6.90 -23.08 23.29
N GLY A 57 -6.32 -24.29 23.29
CA GLY A 57 -5.54 -24.82 24.40
C GLY A 57 -6.39 -25.31 25.58
N ASN A 58 -5.73 -25.63 26.69
CA ASN A 58 -6.34 -26.25 27.85
C ASN A 58 -6.28 -25.34 29.09
N SER A 59 -7.36 -24.64 29.38
CA SER A 59 -7.50 -23.82 30.60
C SER A 59 -7.75 -24.65 31.86
N GLY A 60 -7.84 -25.98 31.79
CA GLY A 60 -8.06 -26.84 32.95
C GLY A 60 -6.78 -27.22 33.72
N THR A 61 -5.59 -26.87 33.19
CA THR A 61 -4.29 -27.27 33.76
C THR A 61 -3.43 -26.05 34.11
N ARG A 62 -2.55 -26.20 35.09
CA ARG A 62 -1.51 -25.22 35.44
C ARG A 62 -0.14 -25.57 34.84
N ASP A 63 -0.02 -26.73 34.22
CA ASP A 63 1.18 -27.09 33.48
C ASP A 63 1.24 -26.30 32.18
N LYS A 64 2.33 -25.55 31.98
CA LYS A 64 2.49 -24.62 30.86
C LYS A 64 2.40 -25.32 29.50
N ASP A 65 3.06 -26.46 29.37
CA ASP A 65 3.16 -27.14 28.07
C ASP A 65 1.83 -27.82 27.74
N ALA A 66 1.17 -28.44 28.72
CA ALA A 66 -0.16 -28.99 28.56
C ALA A 66 -1.22 -27.92 28.29
N ALA A 67 -1.10 -26.72 28.87
CA ALA A 67 -2.02 -25.61 28.62
C ALA A 67 -1.92 -25.08 27.18
N HIS A 68 -0.71 -24.99 26.62
CA HIS A 68 -0.46 -24.36 25.32
C HIS A 68 -0.35 -25.33 24.13
N LYS A 69 -0.31 -26.65 24.37
CA LYS A 69 -0.08 -27.68 23.34
C LYS A 69 -0.98 -27.56 22.10
N ASP A 70 -2.26 -27.28 22.31
CA ASP A 70 -3.28 -27.27 21.25
C ASP A 70 -3.78 -25.85 20.94
N MET A 71 -2.92 -24.84 21.09
CA MET A 71 -3.27 -23.46 20.76
C MET A 71 -3.38 -23.23 19.24
N LEU A 72 -4.40 -22.49 18.83
CA LEU A 72 -4.57 -22.05 17.45
C LEU A 72 -3.53 -20.99 17.10
N GLY A 73 -2.64 -21.30 16.15
CA GLY A 73 -1.62 -20.36 15.66
C GLY A 73 -0.58 -20.00 16.72
N GLY A 74 -0.46 -20.82 17.77
CA GLY A 74 0.37 -20.54 18.93
C GLY A 74 -0.05 -19.21 19.59
N ARG A 75 0.83 -18.21 19.54
CA ARG A 75 0.53 -16.88 20.10
C ARG A 75 -0.40 -16.02 19.24
N ASN A 76 -0.59 -16.33 17.95
CA ASN A 76 -1.36 -15.51 17.02
C ASN A 76 -2.53 -16.31 16.40
N PRO A 77 -3.73 -16.24 16.99
CA PRO A 77 -4.91 -16.94 16.48
C PRO A 77 -5.50 -16.28 15.21
N SER A 78 -4.93 -15.16 14.76
CA SER A 78 -5.30 -14.51 13.51
C SER A 78 -4.40 -14.89 12.34
N ALA A 79 -3.44 -15.79 12.55
CA ALA A 79 -2.54 -16.24 11.49
C ALA A 79 -3.30 -17.00 10.38
N PRO A 80 -2.94 -16.84 9.10
CA PRO A 80 -3.69 -17.40 7.97
C PRO A 80 -3.97 -18.91 8.03
N GLU A 81 -3.16 -19.67 8.74
CA GLU A 81 -3.31 -21.13 8.90
C GLU A 81 -4.49 -21.51 9.80
N VAL A 82 -4.97 -20.58 10.65
CA VAL A 82 -5.98 -20.84 11.69
C VAL A 82 -7.01 -19.72 11.86
N TRP A 83 -6.89 -18.62 11.10
CA TRP A 83 -7.71 -17.42 11.27
C TRP A 83 -9.21 -17.66 11.07
N ASP A 84 -9.61 -18.71 10.36
CA ASP A 84 -10.99 -19.18 10.18
C ASP A 84 -11.55 -19.68 11.52
N LYS A 85 -10.71 -20.38 12.30
CA LYS A 85 -11.02 -20.90 13.64
C LYS A 85 -10.76 -19.89 14.75
N GLY A 86 -9.98 -18.85 14.50
CA GLY A 86 -9.77 -17.72 15.40
C GLY A 86 -10.82 -16.62 15.14
N CYS A 87 -10.41 -15.58 14.43
CA CYS A 87 -11.25 -14.41 14.15
C CYS A 87 -12.48 -14.73 13.27
N GLY A 88 -12.35 -15.65 12.32
CA GLY A 88 -13.36 -16.00 11.32
C GLY A 88 -14.66 -16.53 11.90
N LYS A 89 -14.61 -17.23 13.04
CA LYS A 89 -15.79 -17.71 13.79
C LYS A 89 -16.84 -16.61 14.04
N CYS A 90 -16.39 -15.39 14.31
CA CYS A 90 -17.25 -14.24 14.60
C CYS A 90 -17.25 -13.20 13.48
N HIS A 91 -16.17 -13.13 12.68
CA HIS A 91 -15.95 -12.10 11.65
C HIS A 91 -15.87 -12.68 10.24
N GLN A 92 -16.69 -13.69 9.94
CA GLN A 92 -16.70 -14.39 8.64
C GLN A 92 -16.76 -13.42 7.45
N TYR A 93 -17.61 -12.40 7.55
CA TYR A 93 -17.77 -11.38 6.51
C TYR A 93 -16.47 -10.62 6.18
N GLN A 94 -15.67 -10.28 7.18
CA GLN A 94 -14.36 -9.64 6.98
C GLN A 94 -13.34 -10.68 6.50
N HIS A 95 -13.34 -11.87 7.11
CA HIS A 95 -12.43 -12.96 6.78
C HIS A 95 -12.50 -13.33 5.29
N ASP A 96 -13.69 -13.52 4.74
CA ASP A 96 -13.89 -13.90 3.34
C ASP A 96 -13.28 -12.88 2.37
N ARG A 97 -13.29 -11.60 2.74
CA ARG A 97 -12.71 -10.51 1.94
C ARG A 97 -11.19 -10.45 2.10
N VAL A 98 -10.69 -10.62 3.32
CA VAL A 98 -9.24 -10.58 3.60
C VAL A 98 -8.54 -11.74 2.91
N ASN A 99 -9.16 -12.91 2.80
CA ASN A 99 -8.59 -14.05 2.09
C ASN A 99 -8.36 -13.79 0.59
N THR A 100 -9.05 -12.80 -0.01
CA THR A 100 -8.90 -12.45 -1.43
C THR A 100 -8.20 -11.10 -1.65
N THR A 101 -7.87 -10.34 -0.59
CA THR A 101 -7.24 -9.02 -0.72
C THR A 101 -5.81 -9.12 -1.26
N LEU A 102 -5.41 -8.13 -2.07
CA LEU A 102 -4.04 -8.03 -2.56
C LEU A 102 -2.98 -7.87 -1.47
N MET A 103 -3.32 -7.34 -0.29
CA MET A 103 -2.35 -7.28 0.83
C MET A 103 -1.95 -8.68 1.32
N TYR A 104 -2.88 -9.64 1.25
CA TYR A 104 -2.64 -11.04 1.62
C TYR A 104 -2.09 -11.85 0.44
N THR A 105 -2.77 -11.80 -0.70
CA THR A 105 -2.41 -12.63 -1.86
C THR A 105 -1.12 -12.18 -2.54
N ASN A 106 -0.85 -10.87 -2.58
CA ASN A 106 0.27 -10.24 -3.30
C ASN A 106 0.44 -10.66 -4.76
N THR A 107 -0.64 -11.13 -5.38
CA THR A 107 -0.62 -11.63 -6.76
C THR A 107 -0.06 -10.62 -7.73
N GLY A 108 -0.38 -9.34 -7.57
CA GLY A 108 0.16 -8.28 -8.41
C GLY A 108 1.66 -8.08 -8.26
N ILE A 109 2.24 -8.22 -7.05
CA ILE A 109 3.69 -8.08 -6.84
C ILE A 109 4.42 -9.28 -7.45
N ILE A 110 3.92 -10.50 -7.19
CA ILE A 110 4.50 -11.73 -7.73
C ILE A 110 4.46 -11.72 -9.26
N LYS A 111 3.32 -11.35 -9.86
CA LYS A 111 3.17 -11.15 -11.30
C LYS A 111 4.19 -10.17 -11.87
N ASN A 112 4.37 -9.00 -11.23
CA ASN A 112 5.34 -8.01 -11.72
C ASN A 112 6.77 -8.52 -11.58
N ALA A 113 7.10 -9.27 -10.51
CA ALA A 113 8.42 -9.89 -10.34
C ALA A 113 8.68 -10.88 -11.49
N GLN A 114 7.72 -11.74 -11.82
CA GLN A 114 7.82 -12.64 -12.97
C GLN A 114 8.02 -11.86 -14.28
N GLN A 115 7.26 -10.79 -14.53
CA GLN A 115 7.44 -9.94 -15.73
C GLN A 115 8.78 -9.18 -15.73
N ALA A 116 9.31 -8.90 -14.54
CA ALA A 116 10.53 -8.13 -14.37
C ALA A 116 11.78 -9.01 -14.55
N TRP A 117 11.75 -10.26 -14.09
CA TRP A 117 12.92 -11.14 -13.91
C TRP A 117 12.86 -12.46 -14.68
N ASP A 118 11.70 -12.86 -15.20
CA ASP A 118 11.53 -14.14 -15.87
C ASP A 118 10.69 -13.99 -17.15
N ASP A 119 10.55 -15.08 -17.89
CA ASP A 119 9.66 -15.16 -19.06
C ASP A 119 8.23 -15.43 -18.58
N TYR A 120 7.50 -14.35 -18.23
CA TYR A 120 6.14 -14.44 -17.70
C TYR A 120 5.19 -15.21 -18.63
N LYS A 121 4.75 -16.39 -18.17
CA LYS A 121 3.87 -17.32 -18.92
C LYS A 121 2.37 -17.11 -18.68
N GLY A 122 1.95 -15.99 -18.06
CA GLY A 122 0.53 -15.72 -17.78
C GLY A 122 -0.03 -16.41 -16.53
N LYS A 123 0.75 -17.27 -15.86
CA LYS A 123 0.33 -17.94 -14.62
C LYS A 123 0.47 -17.02 -13.41
N HIS A 124 -0.59 -16.91 -12.63
CA HIS A 124 -0.66 -16.11 -11.40
C HIS A 124 -0.45 -16.97 -10.16
N TYR A 125 0.14 -16.38 -9.13
CA TYR A 125 0.45 -17.02 -7.85
C TYR A 125 0.00 -16.11 -6.70
N SER A 126 -0.03 -16.64 -5.49
CA SER A 126 -0.27 -15.87 -4.26
C SER A 126 0.68 -16.30 -3.16
N THR A 127 0.82 -15.49 -2.10
CA THR A 127 1.71 -15.80 -0.95
C THR A 127 1.45 -17.20 -0.37
N GLY A 128 0.23 -17.44 0.11
CA GLY A 128 -0.15 -18.67 0.81
C GLY A 128 -1.06 -19.62 0.04
N GLY A 129 -1.40 -19.28 -1.21
CA GLY A 129 -2.50 -19.91 -1.94
C GLY A 129 -3.83 -19.20 -1.64
N SER A 130 -4.70 -19.08 -2.64
CA SER A 130 -6.04 -18.51 -2.45
C SER A 130 -7.01 -19.02 -3.51
N GLU A 131 -8.28 -19.11 -3.12
CA GLU A 131 -9.39 -19.51 -3.98
C GLU A 131 -10.54 -18.52 -3.76
N GLY A 132 -11.16 -18.09 -4.86
CA GLY A 132 -12.22 -17.10 -4.83
C GLY A 132 -12.79 -16.84 -6.22
N PHE A 133 -13.29 -15.63 -6.43
CA PHE A 133 -13.90 -15.22 -7.69
C PHE A 133 -13.29 -13.92 -8.21
N ASP A 134 -13.21 -13.76 -9.52
CA ASP A 134 -12.93 -12.47 -10.13
C ASP A 134 -14.19 -11.57 -10.14
N ALA A 135 -14.04 -10.34 -10.64
CA ALA A 135 -15.14 -9.36 -10.68
C ALA A 135 -16.28 -9.79 -11.63
N GLU A 136 -15.98 -10.66 -12.58
CA GLU A 136 -16.92 -11.25 -13.54
C GLU A 136 -17.65 -12.48 -12.97
N GLY A 137 -17.27 -12.94 -11.77
CA GLY A 137 -17.87 -14.08 -11.09
C GLY A 137 -17.30 -15.43 -11.51
N ASN A 138 -16.18 -15.46 -12.23
CA ASN A 138 -15.49 -16.71 -12.55
C ASN A 138 -14.65 -17.17 -11.38
N LYS A 139 -14.64 -18.48 -11.15
CA LYS A 139 -13.79 -19.09 -10.12
C LYS A 139 -12.31 -18.94 -10.50
N VAL A 140 -11.52 -18.45 -9.55
CA VAL A 140 -10.06 -18.28 -9.68
C VAL A 140 -9.36 -19.04 -8.56
N VAL A 141 -8.33 -19.79 -8.92
CA VAL A 141 -7.45 -20.50 -7.99
C VAL A 141 -6.02 -20.03 -8.21
N LEU A 142 -5.40 -19.56 -7.15
CA LEU A 142 -4.03 -19.05 -7.15
C LEU A 142 -3.15 -20.04 -6.36
N PRO A 143 -2.22 -20.75 -7.02
CA PRO A 143 -1.23 -21.59 -6.33
C PRO A 143 -0.32 -20.77 -5.41
N LYS A 144 0.38 -21.46 -4.52
CA LYS A 144 1.31 -20.83 -3.58
C LYS A 144 2.57 -20.39 -4.31
N VAL A 145 3.19 -19.29 -3.89
CA VAL A 145 4.47 -18.81 -4.45
C VAL A 145 5.64 -19.76 -4.19
N THR A 146 5.49 -20.72 -3.27
CA THR A 146 6.45 -21.82 -3.09
C THR A 146 6.47 -22.79 -4.26
N GLU A 147 5.43 -22.79 -5.11
CA GLU A 147 5.35 -23.55 -6.37
C GLU A 147 5.91 -22.76 -7.58
N LEU A 148 6.42 -21.55 -7.35
CA LEU A 148 7.16 -20.76 -8.34
C LEU A 148 8.65 -20.94 -8.05
N GLU A 149 9.29 -21.82 -8.83
CA GLU A 149 10.69 -22.23 -8.66
C GLU A 149 11.67 -21.27 -9.36
N GLU A 150 11.16 -20.40 -10.22
CA GLU A 150 11.92 -19.38 -10.92
C GLU A 150 12.45 -18.30 -9.96
N LEU A 151 13.44 -17.53 -10.44
CA LEU A 151 14.16 -16.55 -9.62
C LEU A 151 13.23 -15.46 -9.07
N SER A 152 12.17 -15.09 -9.80
CA SER A 152 11.14 -14.16 -9.30
C SER A 152 10.39 -14.69 -8.06
N GLY A 153 10.18 -16.00 -7.95
CA GLY A 153 9.58 -16.62 -6.78
C GLY A 153 10.50 -16.54 -5.57
N GLU A 154 11.78 -16.84 -5.75
CA GLU A 154 12.78 -16.66 -4.70
C GLU A 154 12.94 -15.19 -4.27
N LEU A 155 13.00 -14.27 -5.23
CA LEU A 155 13.07 -12.83 -4.96
C LEU A 155 11.90 -12.39 -4.08
N TYR A 156 10.68 -12.79 -4.45
CA TYR A 156 9.51 -12.47 -3.64
C TYR A 156 9.64 -13.06 -2.24
N ARG A 157 9.92 -14.36 -2.11
CA ARG A 157 9.93 -15.06 -0.81
C ARG A 157 11.01 -14.60 0.15
N LYS A 158 12.14 -14.08 -0.34
CA LYS A 158 13.26 -13.64 0.51
C LYS A 158 13.31 -12.13 0.72
N PHE A 159 13.04 -11.36 -0.34
CA PHE A 159 13.26 -9.91 -0.34
C PHE A 159 11.97 -9.12 -0.13
N CYS A 160 10.90 -9.47 -0.85
CA CYS A 160 9.65 -8.69 -0.85
C CYS A 160 8.71 -9.09 0.29
N SER A 161 8.55 -10.40 0.49
CA SER A 161 7.66 -11.06 1.45
C SER A 161 7.72 -10.41 2.83
N SER A 162 8.91 -9.98 3.31
CA SER A 162 9.16 -9.49 4.67
C SER A 162 8.17 -8.46 5.22
N CYS A 163 7.49 -7.68 4.37
CA CYS A 163 6.51 -6.67 4.79
C CYS A 163 5.04 -7.10 4.65
N HIS A 164 4.78 -8.35 4.28
CA HIS A 164 3.44 -8.82 3.91
C HIS A 164 2.73 -9.54 5.05
N VAL A 165 1.41 -9.39 5.10
CA VAL A 165 0.56 -9.85 6.23
C VAL A 165 0.36 -11.37 6.29
N GLY A 166 1.03 -12.14 5.42
CA GLY A 166 0.93 -13.60 5.39
C GLY A 166 1.68 -14.30 6.52
N PHE A 167 2.58 -13.61 7.22
CA PHE A 167 3.39 -14.17 8.30
C PHE A 167 3.83 -13.07 9.28
N ASP A 168 4.32 -13.50 10.44
CA ASP A 168 4.81 -12.60 11.48
C ASP A 168 6.22 -12.09 11.14
N LYS A 169 6.42 -10.76 11.08
CA LYS A 169 7.77 -10.17 11.11
C LYS A 169 8.12 -9.76 12.53
N LEU A 170 9.10 -10.47 13.08
CA LEU A 170 9.42 -10.45 14.52
C LEU A 170 10.77 -9.83 14.83
N ILE A 171 11.42 -9.26 13.82
CA ILE A 171 12.74 -8.66 13.93
C ILE A 171 12.76 -7.33 13.19
N GLY A 172 13.72 -6.49 13.55
CA GLY A 172 13.94 -5.18 12.94
C GLY A 172 13.56 -4.03 13.87
N TYR A 173 13.60 -2.81 13.33
CA TYR A 173 13.27 -1.59 14.08
C TYR A 173 12.13 -0.87 13.37
N ARG A 174 11.02 -0.59 14.07
CA ARG A 174 9.75 -0.11 13.49
C ARG A 174 9.20 -0.99 12.37
N ALA A 175 9.50 -2.29 12.42
CA ALA A 175 9.15 -3.26 11.39
C ALA A 175 8.36 -4.47 11.91
N HIS A 176 8.10 -4.51 13.22
CA HIS A 176 7.36 -5.61 13.83
C HIS A 176 5.89 -5.58 13.43
N HIS A 177 5.38 -6.71 12.95
CA HIS A 177 3.96 -6.92 12.75
C HIS A 177 3.63 -8.40 12.90
N SER A 178 2.41 -8.68 13.36
CA SER A 178 1.83 -10.03 13.28
C SER A 178 1.33 -10.32 11.87
N SER A 179 0.93 -11.56 11.62
CA SER A 179 0.20 -11.97 10.42
C SER A 179 -1.31 -11.78 10.54
N GLY A 180 -2.00 -11.85 9.41
CA GLY A 180 -3.46 -11.86 9.28
C GLY A 180 -4.12 -10.62 9.87
N CYS A 181 -5.22 -10.81 10.61
CA CYS A 181 -5.99 -9.68 11.15
C CYS A 181 -5.18 -8.86 12.16
N ALA A 182 -4.30 -9.50 12.93
CA ALA A 182 -3.49 -8.83 13.93
C ALA A 182 -2.41 -7.93 13.33
N ALA A 183 -2.02 -8.14 12.06
CA ALA A 183 -1.08 -7.27 11.36
C ALA A 183 -1.49 -5.79 11.42
N CYS A 184 -2.79 -5.52 11.36
CA CYS A 184 -3.32 -4.16 11.43
C CYS A 184 -3.94 -3.82 12.79
N HIS A 185 -4.58 -4.79 13.42
CA HIS A 185 -5.41 -4.55 14.60
C HIS A 185 -4.66 -4.68 15.93
N PHE A 186 -3.39 -5.11 15.93
CA PHE A 186 -2.54 -5.11 17.13
C PHE A 186 -1.28 -4.29 16.88
N SER A 187 -1.16 -3.17 17.58
CA SER A 187 -0.01 -2.28 17.48
C SER A 187 1.23 -2.92 18.10
N HIS A 188 2.38 -2.71 17.47
CA HIS A 188 3.68 -3.13 17.99
C HIS A 188 4.48 -1.89 18.37
N SER A 189 5.26 -1.99 19.45
CA SER A 189 6.23 -0.95 19.76
C SER A 189 7.31 -0.91 18.69
N VAL A 190 8.05 0.20 18.66
CA VAL A 190 9.22 0.42 17.79
C VAL A 190 10.17 -0.79 17.80
N ASP A 191 10.39 -1.39 18.95
CA ASP A 191 11.34 -2.46 19.17
C ASP A 191 10.69 -3.83 19.43
N GLY A 192 9.36 -3.94 19.29
CA GLY A 192 8.59 -5.18 19.42
C GLY A 192 8.42 -5.70 20.85
N ALA A 193 8.63 -4.85 21.85
CA ALA A 193 8.47 -5.18 23.26
C ALA A 193 7.02 -5.03 23.74
N TYR A 194 6.55 -6.00 24.52
CA TYR A 194 5.28 -5.88 25.24
C TYR A 194 5.42 -4.89 26.39
N ALA A 195 4.53 -3.90 26.44
CA ALA A 195 4.44 -2.84 27.44
C ALA A 195 3.08 -2.83 28.17
N GLY A 196 2.37 -3.95 28.10
CA GLY A 196 1.07 -4.15 28.74
C GLY A 196 1.16 -4.64 30.19
N GLY A 197 0.03 -5.10 30.73
CA GLY A 197 -0.13 -5.50 32.12
C GLY A 197 0.31 -6.92 32.47
N ASP A 198 0.51 -7.80 31.49
CA ASP A 198 0.98 -9.17 31.74
C ASP A 198 2.44 -9.19 32.22
N LYS A 199 2.61 -9.49 33.51
CA LYS A 199 3.92 -9.52 34.17
C LYS A 199 4.86 -10.59 33.64
N THR A 200 4.34 -11.67 33.04
CA THR A 200 5.18 -12.77 32.55
C THR A 200 5.82 -12.47 31.20
N ILE A 201 5.27 -11.55 30.43
CA ILE A 201 5.80 -11.12 29.13
C ILE A 201 6.20 -9.64 29.07
N LEU A 202 6.01 -8.88 30.14
CA LEU A 202 6.48 -7.49 30.26
C LEU A 202 7.94 -7.33 29.84
N GLY A 203 8.18 -6.42 28.88
CA GLY A 203 9.50 -6.14 28.31
C GLY A 203 10.05 -7.23 27.38
N LYS A 204 9.35 -8.37 27.23
CA LYS A 204 9.76 -9.43 26.31
C LYS A 204 9.38 -9.06 24.88
N LYS A 205 10.14 -9.61 23.95
CA LYS A 205 9.96 -9.52 22.51
C LYS A 205 9.81 -10.93 21.95
N PRO A 206 9.22 -11.12 20.76
CA PRO A 206 8.58 -10.11 19.90
C PRO A 206 7.05 -10.22 20.01
N TYR A 207 6.43 -9.29 20.74
CA TYR A 207 4.99 -9.28 21.01
C TYR A 207 4.38 -7.94 20.57
N PRO A 208 3.06 -7.89 20.33
CA PRO A 208 2.33 -6.62 20.30
C PRO A 208 2.63 -5.80 21.55
N GLU A 209 2.54 -4.47 21.44
CA GLU A 209 2.80 -3.58 22.57
C GLU A 209 1.85 -3.88 23.74
N LYS A 210 0.59 -4.24 23.43
CA LYS A 210 -0.45 -4.62 24.39
C LYS A 210 -1.36 -5.68 23.79
N HIS A 211 -2.07 -6.41 24.65
CA HIS A 211 -3.11 -7.33 24.20
C HIS A 211 -4.43 -6.58 23.97
N VAL A 212 -4.44 -5.62 23.04
CA VAL A 212 -5.60 -4.76 22.75
C VAL A 212 -5.82 -4.65 21.25
N ILE A 213 -7.04 -4.97 20.81
CA ILE A 213 -7.50 -4.81 19.44
C ILE A 213 -7.80 -3.33 19.20
N ASN A 214 -7.15 -2.77 18.18
CA ASN A 214 -7.45 -1.45 17.67
C ASN A 214 -8.45 -1.53 16.50
N PRO A 215 -9.73 -1.20 16.69
CA PRO A 215 -10.72 -1.28 15.60
C PRO A 215 -10.47 -0.26 14.48
N LEU A 216 -9.75 0.82 14.76
CA LEU A 216 -9.31 1.84 13.81
C LEU A 216 -7.79 2.02 13.93
N PRO A 217 -7.00 1.26 13.17
CA PRO A 217 -5.54 1.37 13.17
C PRO A 217 -5.09 2.81 12.91
N ASN A 218 -4.04 3.24 13.60
CA ASN A 218 -3.40 4.53 13.31
C ASN A 218 -2.42 4.39 12.13
N ASP A 219 -1.87 5.52 11.67
CA ASP A 219 -0.96 5.55 10.52
C ASP A 219 0.36 4.80 10.74
N ASP A 220 0.78 4.54 11.99
CA ASP A 220 2.06 3.86 12.26
C ASP A 220 2.02 2.39 11.84
N VAL A 221 0.85 1.75 11.94
CA VAL A 221 0.63 0.41 11.42
C VAL A 221 0.89 0.35 9.90
N CYS A 222 0.41 1.34 9.16
CA CYS A 222 0.65 1.43 7.72
C CYS A 222 2.14 1.70 7.43
N LEU A 223 2.78 2.55 8.23
CA LEU A 223 4.20 2.89 8.11
C LEU A 223 5.10 1.66 8.26
N THR A 224 4.78 0.71 9.14
CA THR A 224 5.57 -0.53 9.34
C THR A 224 5.92 -1.25 8.04
N CYS A 225 5.01 -1.24 7.05
CA CYS A 225 5.22 -1.88 5.75
C CYS A 225 5.42 -0.88 4.60
N HIS A 226 4.67 0.23 4.59
CA HIS A 226 4.70 1.22 3.50
C HIS A 226 5.84 2.26 3.61
N ASN A 227 6.83 2.02 4.47
CA ASN A 227 8.05 2.84 4.57
C ASN A 227 9.13 2.49 3.50
N ARG A 228 8.97 1.40 2.73
CA ARG A 228 9.96 0.96 1.73
C ARG A 228 9.36 0.84 0.33
N SER A 229 8.28 0.09 0.16
CA SER A 229 7.61 -0.12 -1.13
C SER A 229 6.94 1.17 -1.64
N GLY A 230 7.65 1.92 -2.49
CA GLY A 230 7.23 3.23 -3.00
C GLY A 230 7.31 4.38 -1.98
N ARG A 231 7.72 4.10 -0.73
CA ARG A 231 7.80 5.07 0.38
C ARG A 231 6.51 5.87 0.56
N ILE A 232 5.37 5.21 0.38
CA ILE A 232 4.04 5.85 0.38
C ILE A 232 3.77 6.51 1.75
N ALA A 233 3.97 5.77 2.85
CA ALA A 233 3.71 6.29 4.18
C ALA A 233 4.68 7.42 4.57
N LEU A 234 5.94 7.32 4.16
CA LEU A 234 6.93 8.38 4.36
C LEU A 234 6.53 9.64 3.57
N SER A 235 6.25 9.49 2.28
CA SER A 235 5.90 10.62 1.41
C SER A 235 4.64 11.35 1.88
N TYR A 236 3.65 10.60 2.38
CA TYR A 236 2.42 11.16 2.96
C TYR A 236 2.70 12.01 4.20
N ARG A 237 3.63 11.56 5.05
CA ARG A 237 4.10 12.27 6.25
C ARG A 237 5.03 13.45 5.95
N GLY A 238 5.48 13.60 4.71
CA GLY A 238 6.53 14.56 4.38
C GLY A 238 7.90 14.09 4.84
N GLU A 239 8.14 12.78 4.73
CA GLU A 239 9.39 12.12 5.13
C GLU A 239 9.99 11.38 3.94
N TYR A 240 11.31 11.14 3.95
CA TYR A 240 11.99 10.27 3.00
C TYR A 240 13.30 9.70 3.55
N ASP A 241 13.69 8.53 3.04
CA ASP A 241 14.84 7.70 3.47
C ASP A 241 16.02 7.79 2.46
N GLY A 242 16.23 8.95 1.84
CA GLY A 242 17.06 9.16 0.63
C GLY A 242 18.47 8.55 0.64
N ASN A 243 19.15 8.59 -0.52
CA ASN A 243 20.60 8.32 -0.59
C ASN A 243 21.38 9.50 0.03
N ASN A 244 21.41 9.55 1.36
CA ASN A 244 21.80 10.72 2.14
C ASN A 244 23.09 10.48 2.93
N SER A 245 23.85 9.44 2.58
CA SER A 245 25.07 9.00 3.27
C SER A 245 24.88 8.83 4.79
N LEU A 246 23.66 8.47 5.21
CA LEU A 246 23.26 8.33 6.61
C LEU A 246 23.36 9.63 7.43
N VAL A 247 23.20 10.78 6.77
CA VAL A 247 23.14 12.13 7.38
C VAL A 247 21.70 12.68 7.31
N PRO A 248 21.13 13.32 8.34
CA PRO A 248 21.77 13.73 9.60
C PRO A 248 22.22 12.57 10.49
N THR A 249 23.16 12.88 11.38
CA THR A 249 23.63 12.00 12.45
C THR A 249 23.29 12.62 13.80
N ASP A 250 23.10 11.79 14.80
CA ASP A 250 22.96 12.13 16.21
C ASP A 250 24.04 11.38 16.99
N GLY A 251 24.90 12.11 17.72
CA GLY A 251 26.04 11.52 18.43
C GLY A 251 27.04 10.74 17.54
N GLY A 252 27.10 11.04 16.24
CA GLY A 252 27.95 10.32 15.27
C GLY A 252 27.32 9.04 14.71
N ILE A 253 26.08 8.73 15.07
CA ILE A 253 25.29 7.60 14.55
C ILE A 253 24.18 8.16 13.65
N PRO A 254 23.75 7.47 12.58
CA PRO A 254 22.62 7.94 11.75
C PRO A 254 21.36 8.22 12.60
N GLY A 255 20.74 9.40 12.43
CA GLY A 255 19.66 9.86 13.32
C GLY A 255 19.27 11.32 13.11
N PRO A 256 18.34 11.90 13.92
CA PRO A 256 17.77 11.36 15.17
C PRO A 256 16.67 10.32 14.96
N GLU A 257 16.14 10.20 13.73
CA GLU A 257 15.08 9.24 13.42
C GLU A 257 15.57 8.17 12.45
N LEU A 258 15.29 6.91 12.82
CA LEU A 258 15.65 5.73 12.06
C LEU A 258 14.42 4.93 11.64
N MET A 259 14.61 4.20 10.54
CA MET A 259 13.71 3.19 10.02
C MET A 259 14.47 1.87 9.80
N ASP A 260 13.73 0.77 9.70
CA ASP A 260 14.27 -0.56 9.45
C ASP A 260 15.30 -0.59 8.30
N GLY A 261 16.40 -1.32 8.51
CA GLY A 261 17.53 -1.39 7.58
C GLY A 261 18.56 -0.26 7.72
N ILE A 262 18.64 0.40 8.88
CA ILE A 262 19.55 1.53 9.17
C ILE A 262 19.38 2.64 8.13
N ARG A 263 18.14 3.13 8.00
CA ARG A 263 17.82 4.27 7.14
C ARG A 263 17.40 5.44 8.01
N ASN A 264 18.11 6.56 7.91
CA ASN A 264 17.75 7.77 8.61
C ASN A 264 16.73 8.59 7.81
N ILE A 265 15.80 9.22 8.52
CA ILE A 265 14.70 9.96 7.95
C ILE A 265 15.07 11.44 7.76
N ARG A 266 14.67 12.00 6.63
CA ARG A 266 14.68 13.43 6.33
C ARG A 266 13.28 13.92 6.04
N HIS A 267 13.08 15.23 6.17
CA HIS A 267 11.78 15.86 6.03
C HIS A 267 11.66 16.65 4.72
N MET A 268 10.45 16.66 4.18
CA MET A 268 9.97 17.45 3.04
C MET A 268 8.53 17.90 3.35
N GLN A 269 7.89 18.63 2.42
CA GLN A 269 6.48 19.00 2.62
C GLN A 269 5.60 17.74 2.68
N ALA A 270 4.70 17.66 3.65
CA ALA A 270 3.74 16.57 3.79
C ALA A 270 2.60 16.67 2.76
N ASP A 271 1.82 15.59 2.63
CA ASP A 271 0.59 15.65 1.85
C ASP A 271 -0.39 16.64 2.48
N ILE A 272 -1.08 17.42 1.66
CA ILE A 272 -2.04 18.42 2.13
C ILE A 272 -3.15 17.78 2.98
N HIS A 273 -3.59 16.56 2.67
CA HIS A 273 -4.63 15.87 3.45
C HIS A 273 -4.13 15.54 4.85
N ARG A 274 -2.86 15.14 4.97
CA ARG A 274 -2.19 14.92 6.26
C ARG A 274 -2.07 16.21 7.06
N GLU A 275 -1.72 17.33 6.41
CA GLU A 275 -1.69 18.65 7.06
C GLU A 275 -3.08 19.06 7.60
N TYR A 276 -4.17 18.66 6.95
CA TYR A 276 -5.53 18.83 7.45
C TYR A 276 -5.93 17.80 8.52
N GLY A 277 -5.06 16.85 8.87
CA GLY A 277 -5.27 15.87 9.94
C GLY A 277 -5.95 14.58 9.49
N MET A 278 -5.92 14.27 8.19
CA MET A 278 -6.34 12.97 7.69
C MET A 278 -5.25 11.92 7.93
N GLU A 279 -5.70 10.70 8.17
CA GLU A 279 -4.91 9.47 8.28
C GLU A 279 -5.14 8.58 7.04
N CYS A 280 -4.30 7.55 6.85
CA CYS A 280 -4.39 6.62 5.73
C CYS A 280 -5.81 6.03 5.60
N ILE A 281 -6.40 5.66 6.74
CA ILE A 281 -7.75 5.09 6.79
C ILE A 281 -8.84 6.08 6.42
N ASP A 282 -8.60 7.39 6.44
CA ASP A 282 -9.61 8.37 6.04
C ASP A 282 -9.84 8.38 4.52
N CYS A 283 -8.81 8.01 3.75
CA CYS A 283 -8.86 7.80 2.30
C CYS A 283 -9.12 6.34 1.92
N HIS A 284 -8.45 5.41 2.60
CA HIS A 284 -8.55 3.98 2.33
C HIS A 284 -9.70 3.36 3.12
N THR A 285 -10.70 2.89 2.39
CA THR A 285 -11.89 2.25 2.98
C THR A 285 -11.56 0.86 3.50
N SER A 286 -12.47 0.25 4.27
CA SER A 286 -12.33 -1.16 4.66
C SER A 286 -12.23 -2.07 3.43
N ARG A 287 -12.80 -1.67 2.30
CA ARG A 287 -12.82 -2.42 1.03
C ARG A 287 -11.51 -2.33 0.27
N ASP A 288 -10.82 -1.21 0.37
CA ASP A 288 -9.47 -1.06 -0.18
C ASP A 288 -8.48 -1.93 0.58
N MET A 289 -8.55 -1.92 1.92
CA MET A 289 -7.56 -2.59 2.77
C MET A 289 -7.87 -4.08 2.96
N MET A 290 -9.10 -4.40 3.40
CA MET A 290 -9.52 -5.77 3.68
C MET A 290 -10.06 -6.49 2.44
N GLY A 291 -10.06 -5.85 1.26
CA GLY A 291 -10.60 -6.40 0.02
C GLY A 291 -12.12 -6.21 -0.10
N ASP A 292 -12.66 -6.36 -1.31
CA ASP A 292 -14.12 -6.32 -1.57
C ASP A 292 -14.71 -7.69 -1.90
N GLY A 293 -13.93 -8.77 -1.75
CA GLY A 293 -14.35 -10.16 -1.93
C GLY A 293 -13.94 -10.76 -3.28
N TYR A 294 -13.27 -9.99 -4.14
CA TYR A 294 -12.75 -10.46 -5.40
C TYR A 294 -11.24 -10.72 -5.34
N LEU A 295 -10.79 -11.67 -6.15
CA LEU A 295 -9.37 -11.86 -6.45
C LEU A 295 -8.97 -10.95 -7.60
N TYR A 296 -7.99 -10.10 -7.33
CA TYR A 296 -7.43 -9.21 -8.34
C TYR A 296 -5.98 -9.57 -8.64
N GLU A 297 -5.61 -9.41 -9.92
CA GLU A 297 -4.21 -9.46 -10.33
C GLU A 297 -3.48 -8.11 -10.14
N ASN A 298 -4.20 -6.99 -9.98
CA ASN A 298 -3.60 -5.65 -9.90
C ASN A 298 -4.33 -4.74 -8.91
N MET A 299 -3.57 -3.88 -8.21
CA MET A 299 -4.08 -2.94 -7.19
C MET A 299 -5.15 -1.98 -7.72
N TYR A 300 -5.03 -1.53 -8.98
CA TYR A 300 -5.97 -0.56 -9.56
C TYR A 300 -7.42 -1.07 -9.58
N ARG A 301 -7.63 -2.39 -9.66
CA ARG A 301 -8.97 -2.98 -9.65
C ARG A 301 -9.56 -3.07 -8.24
N GLN A 302 -8.73 -3.17 -7.21
CA GLN A 302 -9.18 -3.24 -5.82
C GLN A 302 -9.57 -1.86 -5.28
N LEU A 303 -8.77 -0.84 -5.60
CA LEU A 303 -8.98 0.53 -5.10
C LEU A 303 -10.34 1.11 -5.51
N GLU A 304 -11.01 1.76 -4.57
CA GLU A 304 -12.30 2.42 -4.72
C GLU A 304 -12.21 3.92 -4.82
N THR A 305 -11.37 4.52 -3.96
CA THR A 305 -11.33 5.96 -3.74
C THR A 305 -10.53 6.65 -4.84
N ALA A 306 -11.14 7.64 -5.49
CA ALA A 306 -10.50 8.56 -6.42
C ALA A 306 -10.61 10.02 -5.93
N CYS A 307 -9.80 10.92 -6.51
CA CYS A 307 -9.85 12.35 -6.18
C CYS A 307 -11.23 12.93 -6.50
N GLU A 308 -11.78 12.54 -7.65
CA GLU A 308 -13.05 13.00 -8.19
C GLU A 308 -14.25 12.59 -7.33
N ASP A 309 -14.12 11.52 -6.53
CA ASP A 309 -15.19 11.07 -5.63
C ASP A 309 -15.51 12.14 -4.58
N CYS A 310 -14.49 12.85 -4.08
CA CYS A 310 -14.65 13.90 -3.07
C CYS A 310 -14.66 15.30 -3.67
N HIS A 311 -13.86 15.54 -4.70
CA HIS A 311 -13.66 16.87 -5.28
C HIS A 311 -14.55 17.15 -6.49
N GLY A 312 -15.19 16.14 -7.07
CA GLY A 312 -15.95 16.24 -8.31
C GLY A 312 -15.05 16.26 -9.55
N THR A 313 -15.67 16.46 -10.70
CA THR A 313 -15.02 16.73 -11.99
C THR A 313 -15.20 18.21 -12.36
N PRO A 314 -14.57 18.69 -13.44
CA PRO A 314 -14.80 20.05 -13.91
C PRO A 314 -16.28 20.34 -14.22
N GLU A 315 -17.05 19.32 -14.63
CA GLU A 315 -18.45 19.42 -15.03
C GLU A 315 -19.43 19.05 -13.89
N ASP A 316 -19.09 18.04 -13.08
CA ASP A 316 -20.01 17.43 -12.13
C ASP A 316 -19.51 17.56 -10.68
N LEU A 317 -20.43 17.83 -9.77
CA LEU A 317 -20.19 17.70 -8.33
C LEU A 317 -20.11 16.21 -7.93
N PRO A 318 -19.52 15.89 -6.76
CA PRO A 318 -19.59 14.55 -6.19
C PRO A 318 -21.01 13.98 -6.16
N LYS A 319 -21.14 12.73 -6.59
CA LYS A 319 -22.41 11.98 -6.52
C LYS A 319 -22.71 11.58 -5.09
N THR A 320 -23.99 11.54 -4.73
CA THR A 320 -24.41 11.17 -3.38
C THR A 320 -25.61 10.22 -3.38
N ALA A 321 -25.78 9.49 -2.28
CA ALA A 321 -26.95 8.67 -2.02
C ALA A 321 -27.32 8.71 -0.54
N LYS A 322 -28.62 8.67 -0.25
CA LYS A 322 -29.14 8.66 1.12
C LYS A 322 -29.09 7.28 1.74
N ILE A 323 -28.72 7.21 3.01
CA ILE A 323 -28.89 6.01 3.83
C ILE A 323 -30.37 5.79 4.08
N THR A 324 -30.90 4.69 3.56
CA THR A 324 -32.33 4.37 3.62
C THR A 324 -32.59 2.95 4.13
N LYS A 325 -31.57 2.10 4.19
CA LYS A 325 -31.69 0.70 4.61
C LYS A 325 -30.74 0.40 5.76
N GLU A 326 -31.14 -0.53 6.62
CA GLU A 326 -30.30 -1.04 7.70
C GLU A 326 -29.03 -1.72 7.19
N SER A 327 -29.09 -2.27 5.97
CA SER A 327 -27.99 -2.93 5.29
C SER A 327 -26.97 -1.98 4.66
N ASP A 328 -27.25 -0.67 4.60
CA ASP A 328 -26.35 0.29 3.96
C ASP A 328 -25.01 0.33 4.70
N SER A 329 -23.91 0.16 3.96
CA SER A 329 -22.58 -0.07 4.55
C SER A 329 -22.11 1.00 5.54
N PRO A 330 -22.42 2.31 5.39
CA PRO A 330 -21.98 3.31 6.36
C PRO A 330 -22.51 3.06 7.77
N LEU A 331 -23.73 2.54 7.93
CA LEU A 331 -24.28 2.22 9.26
C LEU A 331 -23.42 1.18 9.98
N ARG A 332 -22.95 0.16 9.27
CA ARG A 332 -22.09 -0.89 9.84
C ARG A 332 -20.64 -0.42 10.00
N GLU A 333 -20.09 0.25 8.99
CA GLU A 333 -18.66 0.61 8.94
C GLU A 333 -18.30 1.71 9.92
N SER A 334 -19.22 2.65 10.19
CA SER A 334 -18.96 3.79 11.07
C SER A 334 -19.17 3.52 12.57
N GLN A 335 -19.43 2.27 12.98
CA GLN A 335 -19.77 1.96 14.38
C GLN A 335 -18.70 2.37 15.39
N TYR A 336 -17.43 2.36 14.98
CA TYR A 336 -16.30 2.80 15.79
C TYR A 336 -15.76 4.18 15.37
N TYR A 337 -16.35 4.82 14.35
CA TYR A 337 -15.94 6.17 13.97
C TYR A 337 -16.39 7.15 15.04
N LYS A 338 -15.62 8.22 15.21
CA LYS A 338 -15.97 9.29 16.17
C LYS A 338 -17.29 9.97 15.79
N VAL A 339 -17.53 10.16 14.49
CA VAL A 339 -18.80 10.64 13.94
C VAL A 339 -19.44 9.50 13.16
N LYS A 340 -20.55 8.98 13.67
CA LYS A 340 -21.28 7.87 13.06
C LYS A 340 -22.17 8.34 11.91
N ALA A 341 -22.43 7.45 10.97
CA ALA A 341 -23.46 7.63 9.95
C ALA A 341 -24.84 7.24 10.52
N ASN A 342 -25.89 7.93 10.08
CA ASN A 342 -27.27 7.74 10.52
C ASN A 342 -28.22 7.65 9.32
N TYR A 343 -29.41 7.08 9.53
CA TYR A 343 -30.48 7.11 8.54
C TYR A 343 -30.77 8.55 8.08
N GLY A 344 -30.97 8.71 6.77
CA GLY A 344 -31.23 10.01 6.14
C GLY A 344 -30.00 10.82 5.78
N ASP A 345 -28.81 10.47 6.29
CA ASP A 345 -27.54 11.07 5.87
C ASP A 345 -27.35 10.88 4.36
N ASP A 346 -26.90 11.94 3.69
CA ASP A 346 -26.59 11.94 2.26
C ASP A 346 -25.08 11.70 2.10
N MET A 347 -24.70 10.49 1.68
CA MET A 347 -23.32 10.03 1.65
C MET A 347 -22.73 10.18 0.24
N VAL A 348 -21.49 10.63 0.14
CA VAL A 348 -20.77 10.66 -1.14
C VAL A 348 -20.56 9.25 -1.67
N LEU A 349 -20.66 9.06 -2.99
CA LEU A 349 -20.39 7.78 -3.66
C LEU A 349 -18.94 7.73 -4.15
N THR A 350 -18.28 6.59 -3.92
CA THR A 350 -16.98 6.28 -4.53
C THR A 350 -17.12 6.03 -6.03
N SER A 351 -15.99 5.93 -6.74
CA SER A 351 -15.96 5.63 -8.17
C SER A 351 -16.60 4.29 -8.53
N LYS A 352 -16.70 3.36 -7.57
CA LYS A 352 -17.42 2.08 -7.67
C LYS A 352 -18.89 2.15 -7.22
N GLY A 353 -19.41 3.34 -6.93
CA GLY A 353 -20.81 3.58 -6.56
C GLY A 353 -21.18 3.19 -5.13
N ARG A 354 -20.20 2.92 -4.26
CA ARG A 354 -20.45 2.60 -2.84
C ARG A 354 -20.47 3.88 -2.00
N MET A 355 -21.30 3.92 -0.97
CA MET A 355 -21.33 5.06 -0.06
C MET A 355 -20.03 5.14 0.75
N TYR A 356 -19.41 6.31 0.73
CA TYR A 356 -18.20 6.60 1.46
C TYR A 356 -18.55 6.92 2.92
N SER A 357 -18.28 5.96 3.81
CA SER A 357 -18.80 5.90 5.18
C SER A 357 -18.44 7.06 6.12
N ASN A 358 -17.58 8.00 5.71
CA ASN A 358 -17.21 9.19 6.48
C ASN A 358 -17.26 10.50 5.67
N VAL A 359 -17.84 10.50 4.46
CA VAL A 359 -17.96 11.70 3.62
C VAL A 359 -19.43 11.96 3.31
N LYS A 360 -19.93 13.12 3.76
CA LYS A 360 -21.35 13.49 3.73
C LYS A 360 -21.58 14.76 2.93
N LYS A 361 -22.77 14.90 2.38
CA LYS A 361 -23.31 16.17 1.87
C LYS A 361 -24.23 16.79 2.92
N GLU A 362 -23.84 17.95 3.44
CA GLU A 362 -24.54 18.68 4.49
C GLU A 362 -24.74 20.14 4.05
N GLY A 363 -25.98 20.60 4.00
CA GLY A 363 -26.27 22.01 3.66
C GLY A 363 -25.66 22.44 2.32
N GLY A 364 -25.67 21.56 1.31
CA GLY A 364 -25.10 21.80 -0.01
C GLY A 364 -23.58 21.70 -0.11
N ARG A 365 -22.88 21.41 0.99
CA ARG A 365 -21.42 21.27 1.06
C ARG A 365 -21.01 19.82 1.29
N PHE A 366 -19.81 19.47 0.85
CA PHE A 366 -19.23 18.13 1.05
C PHE A 366 -18.24 18.16 2.22
N ILE A 367 -18.43 17.25 3.16
CA ILE A 367 -17.74 17.25 4.45
C ILE A 367 -17.16 15.86 4.69
N LEU A 368 -15.86 15.79 4.95
CA LEU A 368 -15.21 14.61 5.47
C LEU A 368 -15.11 14.72 7.00
N TYR A 369 -15.46 13.66 7.70
CA TYR A 369 -15.14 13.50 9.11
C TYR A 369 -14.00 12.49 9.25
N THR A 370 -12.90 12.87 9.90
CA THR A 370 -11.82 11.91 10.15
C THR A 370 -12.34 10.79 11.07
N LYS A 371 -11.99 9.55 10.76
CA LYS A 371 -12.62 8.36 11.37
C LYS A 371 -12.28 8.24 12.84
N ARG A 372 -11.03 8.53 13.23
CA ARG A 372 -10.55 8.43 14.63
C ARG A 372 -10.86 9.68 15.46
N GLU A 373 -10.53 10.85 14.94
CA GLU A 373 -10.66 12.11 15.71
C GLU A 373 -11.99 12.84 15.50
N GLY A 374 -12.76 12.49 14.45
CA GLY A 374 -14.03 13.16 14.14
C GLY A 374 -13.87 14.59 13.66
N LYS A 375 -12.67 14.96 13.20
CA LYS A 375 -12.39 16.32 12.72
C LYS A 375 -13.22 16.59 11.48
N ARG A 376 -13.99 17.68 11.52
CA ARG A 376 -14.85 18.12 10.41
C ARG A 376 -14.02 18.90 9.38
N LEU A 377 -13.94 18.39 8.16
CA LEU A 377 -13.16 18.96 7.07
C LEU A 377 -14.08 19.29 5.88
N GLU A 378 -14.19 20.57 5.53
CA GLU A 378 -14.93 20.99 4.34
C GLU A 378 -14.10 20.73 3.08
N ILE A 379 -14.69 20.00 2.13
CA ILE A 379 -14.05 19.61 0.88
C ILE A 379 -14.32 20.68 -0.18
N LYS A 380 -13.25 21.16 -0.80
CA LYS A 380 -13.35 22.08 -1.94
C LYS A 380 -13.58 21.30 -3.23
N THR A 381 -14.62 21.65 -3.98
CA THR A 381 -14.90 21.04 -5.27
C THR A 381 -14.17 21.75 -6.41
N VAL A 382 -13.87 21.03 -7.49
CA VAL A 382 -13.20 21.57 -8.69
C VAL A 382 -14.16 21.96 -9.80
N THR A 383 -15.45 21.66 -9.64
CA THR A 383 -16.50 21.94 -10.62
C THR A 383 -16.57 23.42 -10.96
N ASN A 384 -16.70 23.74 -12.25
CA ASN A 384 -16.77 25.09 -12.80
C ASN A 384 -15.54 25.98 -12.49
N THR A 385 -14.36 25.38 -12.33
CA THR A 385 -13.11 26.15 -12.16
C THR A 385 -12.28 26.15 -13.45
N ALA A 386 -11.80 27.32 -13.87
CA ALA A 386 -11.10 27.47 -15.15
C ALA A 386 -9.81 26.65 -15.24
N ASP A 387 -9.05 26.60 -14.14
CA ASP A 387 -7.79 25.82 -14.09
C ASP A 387 -7.98 24.30 -14.26
N HIS A 388 -9.20 23.78 -14.06
CA HIS A 388 -9.53 22.36 -14.26
C HIS A 388 -10.28 22.07 -15.57
N ALA A 389 -10.60 23.09 -16.36
CA ALA A 389 -11.31 22.99 -17.64
C ALA A 389 -10.39 23.29 -18.86
N VAL A 390 -9.09 23.07 -18.70
CA VAL A 390 -8.07 23.30 -19.74
C VAL A 390 -8.21 22.27 -20.87
N TYR A 391 -8.45 22.75 -22.08
CA TYR A 391 -8.52 21.92 -23.29
C TYR A 391 -7.21 21.18 -23.53
N GLY A 392 -7.31 19.88 -23.85
CA GLY A 392 -6.18 18.98 -23.99
C GLY A 392 -5.74 18.30 -22.68
N HIS A 393 -6.29 18.70 -21.53
CA HIS A 393 -6.03 18.08 -20.22
C HIS A 393 -7.15 17.13 -19.76
N GLU A 394 -8.10 16.78 -20.63
CA GLU A 394 -9.26 15.95 -20.29
C GLU A 394 -8.86 14.55 -19.80
N ARG A 395 -7.66 14.09 -20.19
CA ARG A 395 -7.09 12.81 -19.76
C ARG A 395 -6.12 12.96 -18.58
N MET A 396 -5.99 14.11 -17.94
CA MET A 396 -5.03 14.32 -16.86
C MET A 396 -5.52 13.69 -15.55
N GLU A 397 -4.63 12.98 -14.84
CA GLU A 397 -4.87 12.65 -13.44
C GLU A 397 -4.62 13.88 -12.55
N CYS A 398 -5.45 14.12 -11.54
CA CYS A 398 -5.28 15.26 -10.63
C CYS A 398 -3.89 15.27 -9.98
N TYR A 399 -3.39 14.09 -9.59
CA TYR A 399 -2.09 13.95 -8.96
C TYR A 399 -0.91 14.19 -9.91
N THR A 400 -1.10 14.25 -11.23
CA THR A 400 -0.03 14.65 -12.16
C THR A 400 0.37 16.10 -11.96
N CYS A 401 -0.63 16.98 -11.80
CA CYS A 401 -0.38 18.40 -11.57
C CYS A 401 -0.11 18.71 -10.10
N HIS A 402 -0.69 17.93 -9.18
CA HIS A 402 -0.65 18.23 -7.75
C HIS A 402 0.45 17.52 -6.95
N SER A 403 1.08 16.46 -7.46
CA SER A 403 2.18 15.80 -6.74
C SER A 403 3.38 16.75 -6.60
N LYS A 404 3.87 16.93 -5.37
CA LYS A 404 5.10 17.69 -5.08
C LYS A 404 6.35 16.83 -5.14
N THR A 405 6.19 15.56 -4.81
CA THR A 405 7.24 14.55 -4.86
C THR A 405 6.70 13.25 -5.42
N VAL A 406 7.48 12.63 -6.31
CA VAL A 406 7.31 11.25 -6.77
C VAL A 406 8.66 10.57 -6.63
N ILE A 407 8.76 9.61 -5.70
CA ILE A 407 10.01 8.89 -5.42
C ILE A 407 10.41 8.05 -6.64
N GLN A 408 11.63 8.25 -7.12
CA GLN A 408 12.20 7.58 -8.29
C GLN A 408 13.58 7.02 -7.96
N CYS A 409 13.72 5.69 -8.01
CA CYS A 409 14.98 4.98 -7.79
C CYS A 409 15.50 4.45 -9.14
N TYR A 410 16.61 4.98 -9.62
CA TYR A 410 17.20 4.61 -10.91
C TYR A 410 18.37 3.64 -10.71
N GLY A 411 18.53 2.70 -11.62
CA GLY A 411 19.68 1.78 -11.63
C GLY A 411 19.69 0.77 -10.49
N CYS A 412 18.84 -0.26 -10.52
CA CYS A 412 18.73 -1.24 -9.44
C CYS A 412 19.68 -2.42 -9.68
N HIS A 413 20.86 -2.39 -9.07
CA HIS A 413 21.85 -3.47 -9.15
C HIS A 413 21.55 -4.53 -8.10
N THR A 414 21.10 -5.71 -8.55
CA THR A 414 20.77 -6.82 -7.66
C THR A 414 21.70 -8.00 -7.86
N THR A 415 22.28 -8.48 -6.77
CA THR A 415 23.11 -9.68 -6.75
C THR A 415 22.36 -10.81 -6.04
N TYR A 416 22.31 -11.97 -6.69
CA TYR A 416 21.84 -13.23 -6.13
C TYR A 416 23.03 -14.19 -5.94
N ASP A 417 23.45 -14.38 -4.71
CA ASP A 417 24.63 -15.17 -4.33
C ASP A 417 24.24 -16.54 -3.76
N LYS A 418 24.44 -17.60 -4.56
CA LYS A 418 24.09 -18.98 -4.18
C LYS A 418 25.05 -19.61 -3.17
N SER A 419 26.20 -18.99 -2.90
CA SER A 419 27.16 -19.48 -1.89
C SER A 419 26.73 -19.15 -0.46
N GLN A 420 25.78 -18.23 -0.29
CA GLN A 420 25.28 -17.77 1.02
C GLN A 420 23.82 -18.17 1.24
N THR A 421 23.32 -17.99 2.47
CA THR A 421 21.92 -18.21 2.84
C THR A 421 21.21 -16.90 3.15
N MET A 422 19.88 -16.93 3.06
CA MET A 422 19.00 -15.84 3.48
C MET A 422 17.67 -16.43 3.95
N MET A 423 17.03 -15.78 4.91
CA MET A 423 15.69 -16.13 5.38
C MET A 423 14.68 -16.12 4.21
N ASP A 424 14.01 -17.25 3.99
CA ASP A 424 12.80 -17.32 3.19
C ASP A 424 11.62 -17.08 4.13
N TRP A 425 10.97 -15.92 4.04
CA TRP A 425 9.91 -15.53 4.97
C TRP A 425 8.58 -16.24 4.73
N VAL A 426 8.42 -16.91 3.59
CA VAL A 426 7.20 -17.69 3.33
C VAL A 426 7.36 -19.10 3.89
N LYS A 427 8.57 -19.68 3.79
CA LYS A 427 8.91 -20.97 4.39
C LYS A 427 9.31 -20.88 5.87
N MET A 428 9.67 -19.68 6.34
CA MET A 428 10.16 -19.41 7.68
C MET A 428 11.42 -20.20 8.04
N GLU A 429 12.34 -20.34 7.08
CA GLU A 429 13.61 -21.03 7.25
C GLU A 429 14.73 -20.35 6.43
N GLU A 430 15.98 -20.54 6.82
CA GLU A 430 17.11 -20.11 5.99
C GLU A 430 17.27 -21.05 4.79
N THR A 431 17.36 -20.45 3.59
CA THR A 431 17.56 -21.20 2.34
C THR A 431 18.74 -20.60 1.56
N LYS A 432 19.41 -21.42 0.74
CA LYS A 432 20.52 -20.98 -0.14
C LYS A 432 20.08 -19.87 -1.09
N GLY A 433 20.97 -18.92 -1.38
CA GLY A 433 20.73 -17.77 -2.24
C GLY A 433 20.48 -16.49 -1.44
N LEU A 434 21.48 -15.62 -1.32
CA LEU A 434 21.37 -14.30 -0.71
C LEU A 434 21.07 -13.25 -1.78
N PHE A 435 20.04 -12.43 -1.55
CA PHE A 435 19.80 -11.24 -2.36
C PHE A 435 20.40 -9.99 -1.70
N SER A 436 21.07 -9.17 -2.50
CA SER A 436 21.51 -7.83 -2.10
C SER A 436 21.25 -6.83 -3.23
N GLU A 437 20.91 -5.59 -2.87
CA GLU A 437 20.53 -4.54 -3.81
C GLU A 437 21.31 -3.25 -3.55
N LYS A 438 21.70 -2.57 -4.62
CA LYS A 438 22.17 -1.18 -4.62
C LYS A 438 21.43 -0.39 -5.70
N GLU A 439 21.29 0.91 -5.49
CA GLU A 439 20.75 1.83 -6.50
C GLU A 439 21.85 2.79 -6.99
N ASP A 440 21.76 3.25 -8.23
CA ASP A 440 22.67 4.26 -8.77
C ASP A 440 22.37 5.64 -8.17
N PHE A 441 21.13 6.09 -8.30
CA PHE A 441 20.70 7.37 -7.74
C PHE A 441 19.19 7.44 -7.51
N ARG A 442 18.80 8.44 -6.71
CA ARG A 442 17.41 8.72 -6.38
C ARG A 442 17.05 10.14 -6.73
N SER A 443 15.87 10.32 -7.31
CA SER A 443 15.25 11.62 -7.58
C SER A 443 13.82 11.65 -7.07
N PHE A 444 13.27 12.85 -6.90
CA PHE A 444 11.96 13.10 -6.29
C PHE A 444 11.09 13.99 -7.17
N PHE A 445 11.73 14.92 -7.89
CA PHE A 445 11.09 15.90 -8.73
C PHE A 445 12.17 16.52 -9.64
N PRO A 446 11.91 16.81 -10.93
CA PRO A 446 10.72 16.45 -11.70
C PRO A 446 10.61 14.94 -11.94
N PHE A 447 9.50 14.51 -12.57
CA PHE A 447 9.23 13.09 -12.88
C PHE A 447 8.71 12.95 -14.31
N PRO A 448 8.99 11.84 -15.00
CA PRO A 448 8.42 11.59 -16.31
C PRO A 448 6.93 11.24 -16.22
N MET A 449 6.21 11.45 -17.33
CA MET A 449 4.78 11.14 -17.44
C MET A 449 4.52 10.11 -18.53
N GLY A 450 3.40 9.40 -18.39
CA GLY A 450 2.88 8.46 -19.38
C GLY A 450 1.41 8.18 -19.16
N LEU A 451 0.84 7.26 -19.92
CA LEU A 451 -0.53 6.81 -19.71
C LEU A 451 -0.58 5.67 -18.70
N ASN A 452 -1.49 5.79 -17.74
CA ASN A 452 -1.82 4.74 -16.79
C ASN A 452 -2.85 3.73 -17.36
N GLN A 453 -3.26 2.79 -16.52
CA GLN A 453 -4.16 1.68 -16.87
C GLN A 453 -5.56 2.16 -17.30
N ARG A 454 -5.95 3.38 -16.91
CA ARG A 454 -7.21 4.01 -17.30
C ARG A 454 -7.07 4.86 -18.57
N GLY A 455 -5.89 4.87 -19.20
CA GLY A 455 -5.59 5.72 -20.34
C GLY A 455 -5.43 7.21 -19.99
N LYS A 456 -5.31 7.54 -18.70
CA LYS A 456 -5.08 8.90 -18.18
C LYS A 456 -3.59 9.19 -18.02
N ILE A 457 -3.20 10.45 -18.15
CA ILE A 457 -1.83 10.94 -18.00
C ILE A 457 -1.47 11.00 -16.52
N ALA A 458 -0.44 10.26 -16.13
CA ALA A 458 0.03 10.11 -14.76
C ALA A 458 1.57 10.24 -14.67
N PRO A 459 2.13 10.60 -13.50
CA PRO A 459 3.53 10.36 -13.20
C PRO A 459 3.88 8.88 -13.39
N VAL A 460 5.07 8.63 -13.91
CA VAL A 460 5.65 7.29 -13.99
C VAL A 460 7.00 7.29 -13.29
N THR A 461 7.31 6.20 -12.61
CA THR A 461 8.56 6.02 -11.85
C THR A 461 9.26 4.74 -12.32
N PRO A 462 10.60 4.62 -12.23
CA PRO A 462 11.28 3.35 -12.46
C PRO A 462 10.65 2.19 -11.68
N GLY A 463 10.22 1.15 -12.39
CA GLY A 463 9.61 -0.06 -11.86
C GLY A 463 10.61 -1.21 -11.86
N CYS A 464 11.59 -1.17 -10.95
CA CYS A 464 12.72 -2.10 -10.87
C CYS A 464 13.52 -2.15 -12.19
N GLN A 465 14.34 -1.11 -12.43
CA GLN A 465 15.36 -1.12 -13.49
C GLN A 465 16.50 -2.08 -13.11
N THR A 466 16.21 -3.38 -13.11
CA THR A 466 17.09 -4.39 -12.54
C THR A 466 18.27 -4.72 -13.47
N PHE A 467 19.45 -4.70 -12.88
CA PHE A 467 20.68 -5.29 -13.40
C PHE A 467 21.03 -6.49 -12.53
N LEU A 468 20.89 -7.70 -13.08
CA LEU A 468 21.06 -8.93 -12.32
C LEU A 468 22.47 -9.50 -12.44
N THR A 469 23.13 -9.69 -11.30
CA THR A 469 24.33 -10.51 -11.17
C THR A 469 23.99 -11.79 -10.39
N VAL A 470 24.37 -12.96 -10.92
CA VAL A 470 24.18 -14.25 -10.24
C VAL A 470 25.53 -14.88 -9.96
N LEU A 471 25.80 -15.19 -8.69
CA LEU A 471 26.97 -15.95 -8.26
C LEU A 471 26.58 -17.42 -8.03
N ASP A 472 27.42 -18.34 -8.49
CA ASP A 472 27.26 -19.77 -8.23
C ASP A 472 27.60 -20.14 -6.77
N GLU A 473 27.49 -21.42 -6.41
CA GLU A 473 27.78 -21.89 -5.06
C GLU A 473 29.26 -21.71 -4.64
N LYS A 474 30.15 -21.43 -5.60
CA LYS A 474 31.58 -21.16 -5.37
C LYS A 474 31.88 -19.65 -5.36
N GLY A 475 30.86 -18.80 -5.51
CA GLY A 475 31.01 -17.34 -5.56
C GLY A 475 31.44 -16.80 -6.93
N ASN A 476 31.46 -17.61 -7.99
CA ASN A 476 31.81 -17.14 -9.33
C ASN A 476 30.60 -16.52 -10.01
N ALA A 477 30.79 -15.37 -10.66
CA ALA A 477 29.74 -14.73 -11.44
C ALA A 477 29.43 -15.54 -12.70
N VAL A 478 28.23 -16.12 -12.76
CA VAL A 478 27.71 -16.86 -13.93
C VAL A 478 26.80 -15.99 -14.79
N ILE A 479 26.22 -14.94 -14.19
CA ILE A 479 25.50 -13.86 -14.87
C ILE A 479 26.02 -12.55 -14.29
N LYS A 480 26.29 -11.54 -15.12
CA LYS A 480 26.79 -10.24 -14.69
C LYS A 480 25.96 -9.11 -15.28
N GLU A 481 25.42 -8.27 -14.41
CA GLU A 481 24.69 -7.04 -14.75
C GLU A 481 23.67 -7.21 -15.89
N HIS A 482 22.96 -8.34 -15.88
CA HIS A 482 22.05 -8.71 -16.95
C HIS A 482 20.79 -7.85 -16.93
N VAL A 483 20.46 -7.27 -18.08
CA VAL A 483 19.21 -6.53 -18.30
C VAL A 483 18.23 -7.42 -19.06
N PHE A 484 17.10 -7.72 -18.41
CA PHE A 484 16.06 -8.55 -18.98
C PHE A 484 15.37 -7.90 -20.18
N ASN A 485 15.04 -8.73 -21.18
CA ASN A 485 14.20 -8.29 -22.28
C ASN A 485 12.76 -8.03 -21.79
N TYR A 486 12.11 -7.04 -22.39
CA TYR A 486 10.72 -6.71 -22.14
C TYR A 486 10.04 -6.26 -23.44
N LYS A 487 8.92 -6.90 -23.79
CA LYS A 487 8.18 -6.66 -25.05
C LYS A 487 9.11 -6.64 -26.28
N GLY A 488 9.97 -7.65 -26.42
CA GLY A 488 10.82 -7.85 -27.59
C GLY A 488 12.14 -7.06 -27.63
N GLY A 489 12.55 -6.38 -26.55
CA GLY A 489 13.88 -5.75 -26.50
C GLY A 489 14.37 -5.39 -25.09
N ARG A 490 15.64 -5.00 -24.96
CA ARG A 490 16.21 -4.50 -23.69
C ARG A 490 15.67 -3.11 -23.39
N LYS A 491 14.59 -3.01 -22.61
CA LYS A 491 13.94 -1.75 -22.25
C LYS A 491 13.92 -1.60 -20.74
N PHE A 492 14.11 -0.37 -20.25
CA PHE A 492 13.85 -0.09 -18.86
C PHE A 492 12.37 -0.08 -18.56
N LYS A 493 12.04 -0.49 -17.34
CA LYS A 493 10.68 -0.69 -16.86
C LYS A 493 10.30 0.51 -16.00
N PHE A 494 9.20 1.17 -16.34
CA PHE A 494 8.59 2.25 -15.55
C PHE A 494 7.17 1.85 -15.16
N ALA A 495 6.62 2.36 -14.07
CA ALA A 495 5.25 2.09 -13.65
C ALA A 495 4.53 3.42 -13.36
N PRO A 496 3.23 3.56 -13.70
CA PRO A 496 2.42 4.67 -13.23
C PRO A 496 2.40 4.68 -11.70
N PHE A 497 2.56 5.86 -11.10
CA PHE A 497 2.73 5.97 -9.67
C PHE A 497 2.02 7.20 -9.11
N TYR A 498 1.32 7.01 -7.99
CA TYR A 498 0.80 8.12 -7.19
C TYR A 498 1.76 8.37 -6.01
N GLY A 499 2.36 9.56 -5.98
CA GLY A 499 3.40 9.94 -5.02
C GLY A 499 2.96 10.02 -3.56
N HIS A 500 1.64 10.06 -3.28
CA HIS A 500 1.08 10.29 -1.94
C HIS A 500 1.71 11.51 -1.25
N ASN A 501 1.90 12.56 -2.04
CA ASN A 501 2.45 13.84 -1.61
C ASN A 501 1.79 14.97 -2.42
N THR A 502 0.45 14.96 -2.40
CA THR A 502 -0.41 15.95 -3.05
C THR A 502 -0.24 17.30 -2.36
N GLY A 503 0.08 18.33 -3.13
CA GLY A 503 0.16 19.70 -2.63
C GLY A 503 -1.06 20.55 -2.97
N LYS A 504 -1.28 21.61 -2.17
CA LYS A 504 -2.39 22.56 -2.34
C LYS A 504 -2.39 23.29 -3.70
N LYS A 505 -1.22 23.58 -4.25
CA LYS A 505 -1.07 24.27 -5.55
C LYS A 505 -0.60 23.29 -6.61
N ALA A 506 -1.19 23.33 -7.79
CA ALA A 506 -0.67 22.61 -8.95
C ALA A 506 0.72 23.13 -9.36
N ILE A 507 1.44 22.33 -10.15
CA ILE A 507 2.60 22.77 -10.92
C ILE A 507 2.19 23.85 -11.95
N THR A 508 3.07 24.81 -12.22
CA THR A 508 2.78 25.85 -13.24
C THR A 508 2.87 25.28 -14.65
N CYS A 509 2.13 25.87 -15.59
CA CYS A 509 2.13 25.45 -17.00
C CYS A 509 3.54 25.51 -17.58
N ARG A 510 4.27 26.62 -17.33
CA ARG A 510 5.66 26.77 -17.77
C ARG A 510 6.56 25.66 -17.26
N LYS A 511 6.46 25.31 -15.97
CA LYS A 511 7.32 24.27 -15.39
C LYS A 511 7.01 22.88 -15.95
N CYS A 512 5.74 22.56 -16.16
CA CYS A 512 5.33 21.27 -16.72
C CYS A 512 5.68 21.13 -18.21
N HIS A 513 5.40 22.16 -19.01
CA HIS A 513 5.54 22.09 -20.48
C HIS A 513 6.95 22.42 -21.00
N SER A 514 7.77 23.14 -20.23
CA SER A 514 9.13 23.51 -20.66
C SER A 514 10.22 22.56 -20.16
N ASP A 515 9.96 21.77 -19.13
CA ASP A 515 10.94 20.83 -18.58
C ASP A 515 10.83 19.45 -19.28
N LEU A 516 11.92 19.06 -19.95
CA LEU A 516 12.00 17.87 -20.77
C LEU A 516 11.86 16.56 -19.96
N MET A 517 12.08 16.60 -18.64
CA MET A 517 11.87 15.43 -17.79
C MET A 517 10.41 14.99 -17.79
N PHE A 518 9.45 15.93 -17.70
CA PHE A 518 8.02 15.60 -17.71
C PHE A 518 7.60 14.92 -19.02
N ALA A 519 8.18 15.35 -20.14
CA ALA A 519 7.96 14.74 -21.45
C ALA A 519 8.69 13.39 -21.63
N GLY A 520 9.53 12.98 -20.67
CA GLY A 520 10.21 11.68 -20.66
C GLY A 520 11.59 11.66 -21.30
N PHE A 521 12.27 12.80 -21.45
CA PHE A 521 13.63 12.86 -22.01
C PHE A 521 14.74 12.83 -20.96
N GLY A 522 14.43 12.61 -19.68
CA GLY A 522 15.43 12.66 -18.61
C GLY A 522 15.88 14.09 -18.34
N GLN A 523 17.14 14.26 -17.93
CA GLN A 523 17.75 15.59 -17.77
C GLN A 523 17.70 16.48 -19.03
N GLY A 524 17.53 15.88 -20.22
CA GLY A 524 17.26 16.63 -21.45
C GLY A 524 18.44 17.47 -21.94
N LEU A 525 19.61 16.85 -22.14
CA LEU A 525 20.77 17.49 -22.76
C LEU A 525 20.52 17.70 -24.26
N VAL A 526 20.21 18.95 -24.65
CA VAL A 526 19.84 19.29 -26.02
C VAL A 526 21.06 19.74 -26.84
N SER A 527 21.21 19.18 -28.04
CA SER A 527 22.11 19.69 -29.07
C SER A 527 21.31 20.03 -30.33
N VAL A 528 21.11 21.33 -30.58
CA VAL A 528 20.35 21.81 -31.75
C VAL A 528 21.08 21.48 -33.06
N THR A 529 22.40 21.67 -33.09
CA THR A 529 23.22 21.39 -34.28
C THR A 529 23.22 19.92 -34.67
N LYS A 530 23.29 19.02 -33.68
CA LYS A 530 23.21 17.56 -33.90
C LYS A 530 21.77 17.05 -33.98
N LYS A 531 20.78 17.88 -33.63
CA LYS A 531 19.37 17.49 -33.46
C LYS A 531 19.23 16.32 -32.47
N ASN A 532 19.92 16.42 -31.34
CA ASN A 532 19.93 15.40 -30.29
C ASN A 532 19.26 15.89 -29.01
N ILE A 533 18.65 14.96 -28.29
CA ILE A 533 18.24 15.09 -26.89
C ILE A 533 18.70 13.81 -26.21
N ASP A 534 19.60 13.97 -25.24
CA ASP A 534 20.24 12.87 -24.50
C ASP A 534 20.21 13.11 -22.99
N SER A 535 20.81 12.20 -22.21
CA SER A 535 20.98 12.35 -20.76
C SER A 535 22.42 12.09 -20.34
N SER A 536 22.82 12.60 -19.16
CA SER A 536 24.12 12.24 -18.58
C SER A 536 24.06 10.94 -17.76
N TYR A 537 22.86 10.52 -17.32
CA TYR A 537 22.68 9.30 -16.55
C TYR A 537 22.54 8.09 -17.48
N MET A 538 23.69 7.57 -17.92
CA MET A 538 23.76 6.48 -18.88
C MET A 538 23.94 5.12 -18.21
N CYS A 539 23.34 4.11 -18.82
CA CYS A 539 23.53 2.70 -18.49
C CYS A 539 24.82 2.16 -19.09
N ASP A 540 25.75 1.75 -18.23
CA ASP A 540 27.05 1.19 -18.63
C ASP A 540 26.91 -0.09 -19.48
N GLN A 541 25.87 -0.88 -19.26
CA GLN A 541 25.69 -2.19 -19.91
C GLN A 541 24.88 -2.15 -21.20
N CYS A 542 24.20 -1.04 -21.49
CA CYS A 542 23.17 -1.00 -22.52
C CYS A 542 23.13 0.27 -23.37
N ASP A 543 24.01 1.25 -23.11
CA ASP A 543 24.14 2.51 -23.86
C ASP A 543 22.80 3.24 -24.02
N LYS A 544 22.03 3.28 -22.93
CA LYS A 544 20.73 3.94 -22.85
C LYS A 544 20.65 4.80 -21.59
N PRO A 545 19.99 5.96 -21.65
CA PRO A 545 19.76 6.76 -20.46
C PRO A 545 18.81 6.04 -19.49
N LEU A 546 19.17 6.04 -18.20
CA LEU A 546 18.38 5.45 -17.12
C LEU A 546 17.13 6.27 -16.83
N ASP A 547 17.23 7.59 -16.95
CA ASP A 547 16.19 8.55 -16.57
C ASP A 547 15.28 8.99 -17.72
N SER A 548 15.47 8.45 -18.92
CA SER A 548 14.66 8.80 -20.08
C SER A 548 13.76 7.63 -20.54
N LEU A 549 12.56 7.98 -20.96
CA LEU A 549 11.66 7.13 -21.74
C LEU A 549 11.99 7.16 -23.24
N TYR A 550 12.59 8.28 -23.69
CA TYR A 550 12.91 8.55 -25.08
C TYR A 550 14.30 9.14 -25.24
N THR A 551 14.87 8.93 -26.43
CA THR A 551 16.04 9.68 -26.91
C THR A 551 15.76 10.24 -28.29
N LEU A 552 16.41 11.35 -28.64
CA LEU A 552 16.41 11.91 -29.98
C LEU A 552 17.86 11.88 -30.49
N LYS A 553 18.11 11.18 -31.60
CA LYS A 553 19.42 11.15 -32.25
C LYS A 553 19.26 11.50 -33.73
N ASN A 554 19.98 12.51 -34.22
CA ASN A 554 19.90 13.02 -35.59
C ASN A 554 18.46 13.33 -36.04
N GLY A 555 17.64 13.89 -35.15
CA GLY A 555 16.23 14.17 -35.39
C GLY A 555 15.30 12.95 -35.42
N LYS A 556 15.79 11.75 -35.12
CA LYS A 556 14.98 10.53 -35.03
C LYS A 556 14.76 10.14 -33.57
N MET A 557 13.50 10.00 -33.18
CA MET A 557 13.14 9.63 -31.81
C MET A 557 13.11 8.10 -31.65
N SER A 558 13.67 7.61 -30.55
CA SER A 558 13.68 6.20 -30.17
C SER A 558 13.15 6.02 -28.76
N VAL A 559 12.41 4.93 -28.53
CA VAL A 559 11.89 4.56 -27.21
C VAL A 559 12.92 3.71 -26.49
N THR A 560 13.40 4.17 -25.33
CA THR A 560 14.42 3.47 -24.52
C THR A 560 13.78 2.62 -23.42
N SER A 561 12.58 3.00 -22.99
CA SER A 561 11.90 2.46 -21.82
C SER A 561 10.41 2.24 -22.09
N ASP A 562 9.74 1.43 -21.28
CA ASP A 562 8.33 1.10 -21.43
C ASP A 562 7.62 1.06 -20.07
N ILE A 563 6.29 1.06 -20.09
CA ILE A 563 5.47 1.07 -18.88
C ILE A 563 4.98 -0.35 -18.56
N VAL A 564 5.26 -0.82 -17.34
CA VAL A 564 4.92 -2.15 -16.81
C VAL A 564 3.54 -2.15 -16.14
N ARG A 565 2.48 -1.97 -16.94
CA ARG A 565 1.08 -2.22 -16.54
C ARG A 565 0.21 -2.49 -17.77
N GLU A 566 -0.90 -3.19 -17.56
CA GLU A 566 -1.92 -3.39 -18.59
C GLU A 566 -2.46 -2.05 -19.11
N HIS A 567 -2.67 -1.93 -20.42
CA HIS A 567 -3.13 -0.72 -21.14
C HIS A 567 -2.28 0.55 -21.00
N SER A 568 -1.28 0.56 -20.12
CA SER A 568 -0.35 1.68 -19.97
C SER A 568 0.65 1.76 -21.12
N ARG A 569 1.03 3.00 -21.47
CA ARG A 569 2.02 3.25 -22.52
C ARG A 569 2.70 4.60 -22.37
N VAL A 570 3.88 4.70 -22.96
CA VAL A 570 4.56 5.97 -23.20
C VAL A 570 3.75 6.82 -24.20
N PHE A 571 3.92 8.14 -24.18
CA PHE A 571 3.39 9.05 -25.21
C PHE A 571 3.91 8.73 -26.61
N THR A 572 3.10 9.04 -27.60
CA THR A 572 3.47 9.03 -29.03
C THR A 572 4.24 10.32 -29.41
N PRO A 573 5.01 10.33 -30.51
CA PRO A 573 5.67 11.56 -30.97
C PRO A 573 4.70 12.74 -31.17
N ALA A 574 3.49 12.47 -31.67
CA ALA A 574 2.46 13.50 -31.84
C ALA A 574 1.93 14.05 -30.52
N GLU A 575 1.81 13.22 -29.48
CA GLU A 575 1.46 13.68 -28.12
C GLU A 575 2.58 14.55 -27.54
N ILE A 576 3.84 14.14 -27.67
CA ILE A 576 5.01 14.91 -27.22
C ILE A 576 5.08 16.27 -27.94
N SER A 577 4.89 16.31 -29.26
CA SER A 577 4.84 17.57 -30.01
C SER A 577 3.78 18.53 -29.45
N ARG A 578 2.57 18.02 -29.18
CA ARG A 578 1.47 18.84 -28.62
C ARG A 578 1.78 19.38 -27.23
N ILE A 579 2.51 18.64 -26.39
CA ILE A 579 2.98 19.14 -25.09
C ILE A 579 3.84 20.39 -25.29
N PHE A 580 4.78 20.35 -26.24
CA PHE A 580 5.69 21.47 -26.49
C PHE A 580 5.05 22.61 -27.30
N ASP A 581 4.12 22.33 -28.20
CA ASP A 581 3.42 23.35 -29.00
C ASP A 581 2.73 24.39 -28.10
N ALA A 582 2.21 23.96 -26.93
CA ALA A 582 1.59 24.83 -25.94
C ALA A 582 2.55 25.94 -25.41
N ASN A 583 3.87 25.72 -25.45
CA ASN A 583 4.86 26.72 -25.00
C ASN A 583 4.79 28.03 -25.81
N ARG A 584 4.28 28.00 -27.05
CA ARG A 584 4.06 29.19 -27.89
C ARG A 584 3.11 30.20 -27.23
N CYS A 585 2.19 29.73 -26.38
CA CYS A 585 1.24 30.56 -25.65
C CYS A 585 1.63 30.73 -24.17
N ILE A 586 2.12 29.66 -23.53
CA ILE A 586 2.42 29.65 -22.08
C ILE A 586 3.45 30.73 -21.67
N ILE A 587 4.34 31.11 -22.58
CA ILE A 587 5.34 32.14 -22.30
C ILE A 587 4.71 33.49 -21.88
N CYS A 588 3.53 33.81 -22.43
CA CYS A 588 2.74 34.99 -22.09
C CYS A 588 1.49 34.65 -21.23
N HIS A 589 1.02 33.41 -21.26
CA HIS A 589 -0.25 32.96 -20.66
C HIS A 589 -0.07 31.78 -19.70
N ASP A 590 0.62 31.98 -18.58
CA ASP A 590 0.97 30.91 -17.63
C ASP A 590 -0.16 30.56 -16.61
N LYS A 591 -1.43 30.70 -17.00
CA LYS A 591 -2.61 30.39 -16.17
C LYS A 591 -3.68 29.70 -17.00
N GLY A 592 -4.46 28.81 -16.37
CA GLY A 592 -5.58 28.11 -17.00
C GLY A 592 -6.80 29.01 -17.24
N ASP A 593 -6.65 30.08 -18.01
CA ASP A 593 -7.76 30.95 -18.38
C ASP A 593 -8.59 30.31 -19.50
N ASN A 594 -9.88 30.09 -19.25
CA ASN A 594 -10.82 29.53 -20.22
C ASN A 594 -10.94 30.35 -21.52
N LYS A 595 -10.62 31.65 -21.52
CA LYS A 595 -10.60 32.47 -22.73
C LYS A 595 -9.54 32.01 -23.73
N ILE A 596 -8.44 31.47 -23.21
CA ILE A 596 -7.26 31.07 -23.97
C ILE A 596 -7.28 29.55 -24.17
N TYR A 597 -7.45 28.83 -23.06
CA TYR A 597 -7.30 27.38 -22.99
C TYR A 597 -8.63 26.63 -22.90
N GLY A 598 -9.79 27.28 -22.98
CA GLY A 598 -11.09 26.60 -22.92
C GLY A 598 -11.48 25.87 -24.21
N LYS A 599 -10.69 25.98 -25.28
CA LYS A 599 -10.90 25.29 -26.55
C LYS A 599 -9.58 25.04 -27.27
N LYS A 600 -9.62 24.21 -28.31
CA LYS A 600 -8.46 24.00 -29.18
C LYS A 600 -7.91 25.32 -29.72
N ILE A 601 -6.62 25.54 -29.53
CA ILE A 601 -5.91 26.71 -30.04
C ILE A 601 -5.60 26.50 -31.53
N ASP A 602 -5.97 27.49 -32.34
CA ASP A 602 -5.54 27.62 -33.73
C ASP A 602 -4.33 28.56 -33.76
N TYR A 603 -3.14 27.98 -33.68
CA TYR A 603 -1.90 28.74 -33.58
C TYR A 603 -1.63 29.61 -34.81
N GLU A 604 -1.98 29.15 -36.02
CA GLU A 604 -1.74 29.93 -37.24
C GLU A 604 -2.60 31.18 -37.26
N LYS A 605 -3.89 31.02 -36.95
CA LYS A 605 -4.82 32.14 -36.91
C LYS A 605 -4.50 33.14 -35.80
N ILE A 606 -4.21 32.65 -34.59
CA ILE A 606 -3.98 33.53 -33.43
C ILE A 606 -2.64 34.27 -33.55
N LEU A 607 -1.58 33.56 -33.94
CA LEU A 607 -0.25 34.17 -34.00
C LEU A 607 -0.06 35.11 -35.20
N SER A 608 -1.01 35.12 -36.14
CA SER A 608 -1.05 36.08 -37.25
C SER A 608 -1.98 37.29 -37.00
N ASP A 609 -2.63 37.36 -35.83
CA ASP A 609 -3.50 38.48 -35.50
C ASP A 609 -2.72 39.77 -35.21
N SER A 610 -3.45 40.89 -35.10
CA SER A 610 -2.85 42.21 -34.89
C SER A 610 -2.14 42.38 -33.54
N VAL A 611 -2.37 41.47 -32.59
CA VAL A 611 -1.78 41.51 -31.24
C VAL A 611 -0.50 40.70 -31.18
N HIS A 612 -0.51 39.48 -31.72
CA HIS A 612 0.59 38.52 -31.61
C HIS A 612 1.61 38.65 -32.73
N LYS A 613 1.18 38.97 -33.96
CA LYS A 613 2.11 39.06 -35.11
C LYS A 613 3.27 40.03 -34.87
N PRO A 614 3.05 41.25 -34.30
CA PRO A 614 4.15 42.17 -34.00
C PRO A 614 5.13 41.64 -32.93
N LEU A 615 4.67 40.76 -32.02
CA LEU A 615 5.49 40.19 -30.94
C LEU A 615 6.39 39.03 -31.42
N LEU A 616 6.14 38.51 -32.62
CA LEU A 616 6.88 37.40 -33.23
C LEU A 616 7.77 37.85 -34.40
N ALA A 617 7.66 39.11 -34.80
CA ALA A 617 8.42 39.69 -35.89
C ALA A 617 9.75 40.25 -35.35
N ASP A 618 10.63 39.36 -34.91
CA ASP A 618 12.07 39.64 -34.68
C ASP A 618 12.90 38.41 -35.10
#